data_AF-A0A8B6F7J4-F1
#
_entry.id   AF-A0A8B6F7J4-F1
#
_cell.length_a   1.000
_cell.length_b   1.000
_cell.length_c   1.000
_cell.angle_alpha   90.00
_cell.angle_beta   90.00
_cell.angle_gamma   90.00
#
_symmetry.space_group_name_H-M   'P 1'
#
loop_
_entity.id
_entity.type
_entity.pdbx_description
1 polymer ?
#
loop_
_entity_poly.entity_id
_entity_poly.type
_entity_poly.pdbx_seq_one_letter_code
_entity_poly.pdbx_strand_id
1 'polypeptide(L)'
;MFFLCKQGSTPTLFTGPSSAAEGDFYFYFEADVGTRARLISRRMDTGYIKCLSFNYHMYGASMGTLYLYQDRDTLTFISGNQGNLWHFRRINIPAYVSR
;
A
#
# COMPACT_ATOMS: atom_id res chain seq x y z
N MET A 1 -1.02 13.11 8.28
CA MET A 1 -1.63 12.64 7.02
C MET A 1 -2.09 11.20 7.19
N PHE A 2 -3.23 10.82 6.62
CA PHE A 2 -3.82 9.48 6.75
C PHE A 2 -4.41 9.03 5.41
N PHE A 3 -4.65 7.73 5.28
CA PHE A 3 -5.38 7.19 4.12
C PHE A 3 -6.86 7.56 4.21
N LEU A 4 -7.45 7.90 3.07
CA LEU A 4 -8.87 8.13 2.89
C LEU A 4 -9.52 6.89 2.29
N CYS A 5 -10.81 6.68 2.57
CA CYS A 5 -11.63 5.75 1.81
C CYS A 5 -12.13 6.47 0.55
N LYS A 6 -11.80 5.96 -0.64
CA LYS A 6 -12.09 6.63 -1.90
C LYS A 6 -12.81 5.72 -2.88
N GLN A 7 -13.75 6.30 -3.62
CA GLN A 7 -14.41 5.72 -4.78
C GLN A 7 -14.04 6.54 -6.03
N GLY A 8 -14.00 5.86 -7.19
CA GLY A 8 -13.74 6.47 -8.49
C GLY A 8 -12.32 7.03 -8.66
N SER A 9 -12.13 7.91 -9.65
CA SER A 9 -10.84 8.48 -10.04
C SER A 9 -10.18 9.36 -8.98
N THR A 10 -8.85 9.42 -8.94
CA THR A 10 -8.10 10.37 -8.10
C THR A 10 -8.32 11.83 -8.53
N PRO A 11 -8.17 12.81 -7.62
CA PRO A 11 -8.37 14.23 -7.92
C PRO A 11 -7.35 14.78 -8.92
N THR A 12 -6.11 14.27 -8.88
CA THR A 12 -5.02 14.72 -9.74
C THR A 12 -5.07 13.98 -11.07
N LEU A 13 -5.06 14.73 -12.17
CA LEU A 13 -5.00 14.16 -13.52
C LEU A 13 -3.73 13.32 -13.73
N PHE A 14 -3.82 12.28 -14.55
CA PHE A 14 -2.72 11.37 -14.85
C PHE A 14 -2.12 10.68 -13.60
N THR A 15 -2.94 10.46 -12.58
CA THR A 15 -2.59 9.69 -11.40
C THR A 15 -3.66 8.67 -11.07
N GLY A 16 -3.29 7.70 -10.24
CA GLY A 16 -4.23 6.79 -9.58
C GLY A 16 -5.13 5.96 -10.50
N PRO A 17 -5.98 5.13 -9.90
CA PRO A 17 -6.93 4.31 -10.64
C PRO A 17 -8.20 5.11 -10.98
N SER A 18 -8.99 4.63 -11.95
CA SER A 18 -10.34 5.13 -12.23
C SER A 18 -11.43 4.51 -11.33
N SER A 19 -11.15 3.35 -10.74
CA SER A 19 -12.07 2.58 -9.89
C SER A 19 -11.28 1.63 -8.98
N ALA A 20 -11.92 1.08 -7.94
CA ALA A 20 -11.27 0.13 -7.04
C ALA A 20 -10.87 -1.17 -7.76
N ALA A 21 -9.83 -1.85 -7.27
CA ALA A 21 -9.44 -3.17 -7.78
C ALA A 21 -10.56 -4.22 -7.60
N GLU A 22 -11.30 -4.08 -6.50
CA GLU A 22 -12.42 -4.92 -6.12
C GLU A 22 -13.44 -4.06 -5.35
N GLY A 23 -14.73 -4.29 -5.59
CA GLY A 23 -15.79 -3.51 -4.99
C GLY A 23 -15.76 -2.04 -5.40
N ASP A 24 -16.18 -1.16 -4.49
CA ASP A 24 -16.38 0.26 -4.78
C ASP A 24 -15.27 1.18 -4.23
N PHE A 25 -14.56 0.72 -3.20
CA PHE A 25 -13.68 1.58 -2.41
C PHE A 25 -12.25 1.06 -2.32
N TYR A 26 -11.31 1.99 -2.26
CA TYR A 26 -9.90 1.72 -2.01
C TYR A 26 -9.33 2.71 -0.99
N PHE A 27 -8.28 2.28 -0.29
CA PHE A 27 -7.48 3.20 0.53
C PHE A 27 -6.63 4.08 -0.37
N TYR A 28 -6.72 5.38 -0.15
CA TYR A 28 -6.11 6.38 -1.00
C TYR A 28 -5.32 7.38 -0.19
N PHE A 29 -4.15 7.75 -0.72
CA PHE A 29 -3.34 8.83 -0.22
C PHE A 29 -2.70 9.50 -1.43
N GLU A 30 -2.90 10.81 -1.57
CA GLU A 30 -2.26 11.60 -2.62
C GLU A 30 -0.77 11.72 -2.31
N ALA A 31 0.08 11.16 -3.19
CA ALA A 31 1.51 11.23 -3.00
C ALA A 31 2.03 12.61 -3.40
N ASP A 32 2.70 13.27 -2.46
CA ASP A 32 3.38 14.55 -2.67
C ASP A 32 4.76 14.55 -2.00
N VAL A 33 5.67 15.42 -2.44
CA VAL A 33 7.05 15.50 -1.96
C VAL A 33 7.08 15.76 -0.45
N GLY A 34 7.77 14.88 0.29
CA GLY A 34 7.92 14.99 1.75
C GLY A 34 6.71 14.52 2.56
N THR A 35 5.63 14.09 1.92
CA THR A 35 4.43 13.58 2.62
C THR A 35 4.52 12.08 2.90
N ARG A 36 3.93 11.65 4.01
CA ARG A 36 3.88 10.24 4.43
C ARG A 36 2.57 9.93 5.12
N ALA A 37 1.98 8.78 4.79
CA ALA A 37 0.83 8.20 5.48
C ALA A 37 1.13 6.75 5.87
N ARG A 38 0.48 6.25 6.92
CA ARG A 38 0.64 4.86 7.39
C ARG A 38 -0.74 4.24 7.58
N LEU A 39 -0.90 3.03 7.04
CA LEU A 39 -2.00 2.13 7.38
C LEU A 39 -1.44 1.06 8.32
N ILE A 40 -2.03 0.92 9.49
CA ILE A 40 -1.56 0.00 10.53
C ILE A 40 -2.65 -1.03 10.73
N SER A 41 -2.32 -2.31 10.56
CA SER A 41 -3.25 -3.40 10.84
C SER A 41 -3.56 -3.48 12.33
N ARG A 42 -4.60 -4.24 12.69
CA ARG A 42 -4.69 -4.74 14.06
C ARG A 42 -3.44 -5.58 14.38
N ARG A 43 -3.11 -5.70 15.67
CA ARG A 43 -2.07 -6.62 16.11
C ARG A 43 -2.46 -8.03 15.69
N MET A 44 -1.54 -8.73 15.05
CA MET A 44 -1.70 -10.11 14.63
C MET A 44 -0.70 -10.96 15.37
N ASP A 45 -1.14 -12.11 15.85
CA ASP A 45 -0.21 -13.12 16.32
C ASP A 45 0.56 -13.69 15.13
N THR A 46 1.88 -13.58 15.22
CA THR A 46 2.84 -14.04 14.22
C THR A 46 3.71 -15.16 14.78
N GLY A 47 3.17 -16.03 15.64
CA GLY A 47 3.86 -17.25 16.09
C GLY A 47 4.17 -18.27 14.98
N TYR A 48 3.63 -18.05 13.77
CA TYR A 48 3.93 -18.83 12.57
C TYR A 48 3.91 -17.92 11.33
N ILE A 49 4.48 -18.40 10.22
CA ILE A 49 4.51 -17.67 8.95
C ILE A 49 3.09 -17.35 8.50
N LYS A 50 2.83 -16.08 8.18
CA LYS A 50 1.57 -15.63 7.58
C LYS A 50 1.80 -15.18 6.15
N CYS A 51 0.70 -15.00 5.42
CA CYS A 51 0.72 -14.48 4.07
C CYS A 51 -0.15 -13.23 4.01
N LEU A 52 0.42 -12.12 3.56
CA LEU A 52 -0.29 -10.89 3.28
C LEU A 52 -0.39 -10.74 1.76
N SER A 53 -1.62 -10.58 1.27
CA SER A 53 -1.89 -10.25 -0.12
C SER A 53 -2.77 -9.02 -0.22
N PHE A 54 -2.47 -8.15 -1.18
CA PHE A 54 -3.19 -6.91 -1.42
C PHE A 54 -3.02 -6.45 -2.87
N ASN A 55 -3.99 -5.69 -3.35
CA ASN A 55 -3.87 -4.93 -4.58
C ASN A 55 -3.34 -3.52 -4.29
N TYR A 56 -2.51 -2.98 -5.17
CA TYR A 56 -1.99 -1.62 -5.09
C TYR A 56 -2.01 -0.94 -6.46
N HIS A 57 -2.10 0.39 -6.45
CA HIS A 57 -2.03 1.22 -7.66
C HIS A 57 -1.12 2.42 -7.38
N MET A 58 0.02 2.50 -8.07
CA MET A 58 1.00 3.58 -7.92
C MET A 58 1.29 4.16 -9.30
N TYR A 59 0.56 5.22 -9.67
CA TYR A 59 0.66 5.86 -10.98
C TYR A 59 0.74 7.38 -10.82
N GLY A 60 1.75 7.98 -11.45
CA GLY A 60 2.00 9.42 -11.43
C GLY A 60 3.50 9.76 -11.49
N ALA A 61 3.82 11.00 -11.86
CA ALA A 61 5.21 11.44 -12.02
C ALA A 61 5.97 11.53 -10.69
N SER A 62 5.27 11.92 -9.61
CA SER A 62 5.85 12.15 -8.28
C SER A 62 5.64 10.97 -7.32
N MET A 63 5.51 9.74 -7.84
CA MET A 63 5.25 8.58 -6.99
C MET A 63 6.43 8.30 -6.06
N GLY A 64 6.11 8.18 -4.77
CA GLY A 64 7.07 7.80 -3.74
C GLY A 64 7.25 6.29 -3.62
N THR A 65 7.48 5.84 -2.39
CA THR A 65 7.74 4.44 -2.07
C THR A 65 6.69 3.92 -1.08
N LEU A 66 6.05 2.81 -1.42
CA LEU A 66 5.21 2.04 -0.51
C LEU A 66 6.09 1.03 0.22
N TYR A 67 6.26 1.23 1.52
CA TYR A 67 6.98 0.31 2.40
C TYR A 67 6.02 -0.60 3.15
N LEU A 68 6.40 -1.86 3.30
CA LEU A 68 5.68 -2.85 4.10
C LEU A 68 6.55 -3.25 5.29
N TYR A 69 5.98 -3.12 6.50
CA TYR A 69 6.69 -3.34 7.75
C TYR A 69 6.06 -4.47 8.57
N GLN A 70 6.90 -5.23 9.27
CA GLN A 70 6.53 -5.99 10.45
C GLN A 70 7.13 -5.27 11.66
N ASP A 71 6.28 -4.64 12.46
CA ASP A 71 6.68 -3.72 13.54
C ASP A 71 7.63 -2.60 13.06
N ARG A 72 8.94 -2.78 13.27
CA ARG A 72 9.99 -1.83 12.87
C ARG A 72 10.85 -2.33 11.70
N ASP A 73 10.69 -3.60 11.33
CA ASP A 73 11.48 -4.24 10.28
C ASP A 73 10.81 -4.05 8.92
N THR A 74 11.60 -3.65 7.92
CA THR A 74 11.11 -3.52 6.54
C THR A 74 11.08 -4.90 5.90
N LEU A 75 9.90 -5.38 5.52
CA LEU A 75 9.74 -6.65 4.80
C LEU A 75 10.02 -6.47 3.30
N THR A 76 9.44 -5.42 2.70
CA THR A 76 9.61 -5.13 1.27
C THR A 76 9.23 -3.67 0.99
N PHE A 77 9.51 -3.22 -0.23
CA PHE A 77 9.06 -1.94 -0.73
C PHE A 77 8.75 -2.01 -2.22
N ILE A 78 7.90 -1.10 -2.68
CA ILE A 78 7.57 -0.86 -4.09
C ILE A 78 7.77 0.64 -4.32
N SER A 79 8.54 1.02 -5.35
CA SER A 79 8.96 2.43 -5.52
C SER A 79 8.69 2.95 -6.91
N GLY A 80 8.26 4.22 -6.96
CA GLY A 80 8.04 4.95 -8.20
C GLY A 80 6.78 4.53 -8.93
N ASN A 81 6.65 5.03 -10.15
CA ASN A 81 5.52 4.74 -11.03
C ASN A 81 5.51 3.27 -11.47
N GLN A 82 4.39 2.60 -11.29
CA GLN A 82 4.15 1.19 -11.63
C GLN A 82 3.23 1.04 -12.85
N GLY A 83 2.86 2.16 -13.49
CA GLY A 83 1.91 2.22 -14.59
C GLY A 83 0.46 2.35 -14.13
N ASN A 84 -0.42 2.66 -15.08
CA ASN A 84 -1.85 2.90 -14.84
C ASN A 84 -2.64 1.59 -14.82
N LEU A 85 -2.28 0.67 -13.91
CA LEU A 85 -2.94 -0.62 -13.72
C LEU A 85 -2.90 -0.98 -12.23
N TRP A 86 -3.90 -1.75 -11.80
CA TRP A 86 -3.87 -2.41 -10.49
C TRP A 86 -2.90 -3.58 -10.52
N HIS A 87 -2.08 -3.68 -9.48
CA HIS A 87 -1.10 -4.75 -9.31
C HIS A 87 -1.41 -5.56 -8.06
N PHE A 88 -1.28 -6.89 -8.17
CA PHE A 88 -1.42 -7.79 -7.04
C PHE A 88 -0.05 -8.08 -6.40
N ARG A 89 0.04 -7.92 -5.09
CA ARG A 89 1.23 -8.31 -4.30
C ARG A 89 0.84 -9.39 -3.31
N ARG A 90 1.71 -10.39 -3.17
CA ARG A 90 1.69 -11.37 -2.10
C ARG A 90 3.06 -11.45 -1.46
N ILE A 91 3.11 -11.47 -0.13
CA ILE A 91 4.35 -11.58 0.64
C ILE A 91 4.15 -12.43 1.89
N ASN A 92 5.18 -13.18 2.23
CA ASN A 92 5.23 -13.92 3.48
C ASN A 92 5.65 -12.97 4.62
N ILE A 93 4.90 -13.01 5.72
CA ILE A 93 5.27 -12.38 6.98
C ILE A 93 5.93 -13.48 7.82
N PRO A 94 7.24 -13.35 8.12
CA PRO A 94 7.94 -14.31 8.97
C PRO A 94 7.31 -14.44 10.34
N ALA A 95 7.48 -15.61 10.94
CA ALA A 95 7.14 -15.77 12.35
C ALA A 95 8.00 -14.82 13.19
N TYR A 96 7.39 -14.12 14.15
CA TYR A 96 8.14 -13.27 15.07
C TYR A 96 8.85 -14.15 16.09
N VAL A 97 10.18 -14.23 15.97
CA VAL A 97 11.02 -14.87 16.97
C VAL A 97 11.51 -13.77 17.89
N SER A 98 11.14 -13.82 19.18
CA SER A 98 11.69 -12.90 20.17
C SER A 98 13.22 -12.96 20.11
N ARG A 99 13.86 -11.83 19.81
CA ARG A 99 15.31 -11.67 20.03
C ARG A 99 15.52 -11.07 21.42
#